data_AF-A0A6U3YQQ1-F1
#
_entry.id   AF-A0A6U3YQQ1-F1
#
_cell.length_a   1.000
_cell.length_b   1.000
_cell.length_c   1.000
_cell.angle_alpha   90.00
_cell.angle_beta   90.00
_cell.angle_gamma   90.00
#
_symmetry.space_group_name_H-M   'P 1'
#
loop_
_entity.id
_entity.type
_entity.pdbx_description
1 polymer ?
#
loop_
_entity_poly.entity_id
_entity_poly.type
_entity_poly.pdbx_seq_one_letter_code
_entity_poly.pdbx_strand_id
1 'polypeptide(L)'
;SAYLKGTKCFSDVVARFGDQIVGQDTGEIDRKKLAAELFKEPKTETPRRFEALNAIVWPAIADMVDAEKKRLKEEEGHNVVIVEAAVLIEANWDRRMDEVWLVVTSEAVAKERLMARNGFSEEETLKRMKANPAKAERLAKAHVVLQNNGTPEEMRSLLELRWPQMMERAEVTLAELHGAPLAERWRALCNTHLGLGDSAFVASDWWRVIHDRHSEPHRTYHNLQHLKAMFYYFDELIGELVRPELVALAIFFHDMIYDPTKKGNEADSAKEFQKFCCDVRREQRDDNKFSDADEGLVVKWINRTAHHMTPDEDGEKTTGDLACFLDMDLSVLGQPAPLYAQYARCIRFEYHHVADDDFRSGRSEVLRTFLTCGRLYFTDAMHSRLGSHALSNITAELSTLAPPEK
;
A
#
# COMPACT_ATOMS: atom_id res chain seq x y z
N SER A 1 -3.17 -29.05 14.54
CA SER A 1 -1.76 -29.23 14.13
C SER A 1 -1.71 -29.25 12.61
N ALA A 2 -0.70 -28.69 11.95
CA ALA A 2 -0.64 -28.68 10.48
C ALA A 2 -0.48 -30.08 9.86
N TYR A 3 0.24 -30.97 10.54
CA TYR A 3 0.50 -32.34 10.12
C TYR A 3 -0.42 -33.36 10.79
N LEU A 4 -1.71 -33.04 10.98
CA LEU A 4 -2.69 -34.08 11.37
C LEU A 4 -2.79 -35.14 10.27
N LYS A 5 -3.06 -36.38 10.66
CA LYS A 5 -3.20 -37.49 9.72
C LYS A 5 -4.23 -37.14 8.64
N GLY A 6 -3.86 -37.37 7.37
CA GLY A 6 -4.70 -37.06 6.21
C GLY A 6 -4.48 -35.68 5.61
N THR A 7 -3.70 -34.79 6.24
CA THR A 7 -3.32 -33.52 5.61
C THR A 7 -2.18 -33.71 4.60
N LYS A 8 -2.07 -32.76 3.65
CA LYS A 8 -0.92 -32.70 2.74
C LYS A 8 0.39 -32.55 3.52
N CYS A 9 0.41 -31.66 4.52
CA CYS A 9 1.58 -31.44 5.37
C CYS A 9 2.02 -32.71 6.10
N PHE A 10 1.08 -33.54 6.59
CA PHE A 10 1.44 -34.86 7.13
C PHE A 10 2.17 -35.72 6.10
N SER A 11 1.62 -35.84 4.89
CA SER A 11 2.19 -36.66 3.83
C SER A 11 3.57 -36.17 3.40
N ASP A 12 3.76 -34.85 3.29
CA ASP A 12 5.04 -34.24 2.92
C ASP A 12 6.10 -34.44 4.01
N VAL A 13 5.74 -34.30 5.29
CA VAL A 13 6.66 -34.54 6.41
C VAL A 13 7.05 -36.02 6.48
N VAL A 14 6.11 -36.95 6.30
CA VAL A 14 6.40 -38.39 6.26
C VAL A 14 7.27 -38.75 5.06
N ALA A 15 6.98 -38.20 3.87
CA ALA A 15 7.82 -38.42 2.69
C ALA A 15 9.26 -37.90 2.88
N ARG A 16 9.41 -36.79 3.63
CA ARG A 16 10.72 -36.16 3.85
C ARG A 16 11.56 -36.88 4.91
N PHE A 17 10.94 -37.31 6.01
CA PHE A 17 11.62 -37.81 7.20
C PHE A 17 11.43 -39.31 7.44
N GLY A 18 10.56 -39.98 6.66
CA GLY A 18 10.33 -41.41 6.68
C GLY A 18 9.24 -41.87 7.66
N ASP A 19 8.67 -43.05 7.40
CA ASP A 19 7.55 -43.62 8.15
C ASP A 19 7.87 -43.90 9.62
N GLN A 20 9.15 -43.98 10.01
CA GLN A 20 9.55 -44.23 11.39
C GLN A 20 9.10 -43.11 12.35
N ILE A 21 8.81 -41.91 11.84
CA ILE A 21 8.28 -40.80 12.67
C ILE A 21 6.80 -40.99 13.02
N VAL A 22 6.10 -41.93 12.38
CA VAL A 22 4.68 -42.19 12.60
C VAL A 22 4.51 -43.18 13.76
N GLY A 23 3.60 -42.88 14.69
CA GLY A 23 3.19 -43.80 15.74
C GLY A 23 2.41 -44.97 15.13
N GLN A 24 2.84 -46.21 15.35
CA GLN A 24 2.16 -47.38 14.79
C GLN A 24 0.73 -47.54 15.33
N ASP A 25 0.50 -47.11 16.58
CA ASP A 25 -0.80 -47.23 17.24
C ASP A 25 -1.78 -46.12 16.82
N THR A 26 -1.28 -44.91 16.56
CA THR A 26 -2.11 -43.73 16.25
C THR A 26 -2.20 -43.43 14.76
N GLY A 27 -1.18 -43.81 13.99
CA GLY A 27 -1.00 -43.37 12.61
C GLY A 27 -0.74 -41.87 12.47
N GLU A 28 -0.40 -41.18 13.56
CA GLU A 28 -0.05 -39.76 13.58
C GLU A 28 1.47 -39.57 13.74
N ILE A 29 1.98 -38.37 13.44
CA ILE A 29 3.39 -38.04 13.70
C ILE A 29 3.66 -38.04 15.20
N ASP A 30 4.58 -38.91 15.64
CA ASP A 30 5.12 -38.91 16.99
C ASP A 30 6.21 -37.82 17.10
N ARG A 31 5.88 -36.75 17.83
CA ARG A 31 6.79 -35.60 18.01
C ARG A 31 8.13 -35.98 18.64
N LYS A 32 8.18 -37.02 19.49
CA LYS A 32 9.45 -37.49 20.08
C LYS A 32 10.33 -38.16 19.03
N LYS A 33 9.73 -38.98 18.16
CA LYS A 33 10.45 -39.64 17.06
C LYS A 33 10.88 -38.64 15.99
N LEU A 34 10.02 -37.69 15.63
CA LEU A 34 10.40 -36.59 14.73
C LEU A 34 11.57 -35.78 15.32
N ALA A 35 11.50 -35.40 16.60
CA ALA A 35 12.60 -34.71 17.26
C ALA A 35 13.91 -35.53 17.23
N ALA A 36 13.84 -36.84 17.50
CA ALA A 36 15.00 -37.72 17.41
C ALA A 36 15.62 -37.75 16.00
N GLU A 37 14.80 -37.72 14.94
CA GLU A 37 15.28 -37.65 13.56
C GLU A 37 15.91 -36.28 13.23
N LEU A 38 15.32 -35.17 13.72
CA LEU A 38 15.87 -33.84 13.52
C LEU A 38 17.27 -33.68 14.16
N PHE A 39 17.46 -34.24 15.35
CA PHE A 39 18.71 -34.15 16.13
C PHE A 39 19.70 -35.31 15.88
N LYS A 40 19.46 -36.15 14.87
CA LYS A 40 20.30 -37.29 14.54
C LYS A 40 21.71 -36.89 14.14
N GLU A 41 22.72 -37.71 14.44
CA GLU A 41 24.09 -37.43 14.01
C GLU A 41 24.22 -37.49 12.46
N PRO A 42 25.10 -36.67 11.84
CA PRO A 42 25.94 -35.66 12.48
C PRO A 42 25.14 -34.41 12.89
N LYS A 43 25.39 -33.89 14.10
CA LYS A 43 24.71 -32.68 14.63
C LYS A 43 24.84 -31.45 13.73
N THR A 44 25.89 -31.39 12.90
CA THR A 44 26.10 -30.32 11.91
C THR A 44 24.96 -30.23 10.88
N GLU A 45 24.20 -31.31 10.65
CA GLU A 45 23.04 -31.32 9.73
C GLU A 45 21.73 -30.89 10.40
N THR A 46 21.72 -30.71 11.73
CA THR A 46 20.51 -30.32 12.48
C THR A 46 19.85 -29.06 11.90
N PRO A 47 20.58 -27.96 11.61
CA PRO A 47 19.97 -26.75 11.04
C PRO A 47 19.26 -27.03 9.72
N ARG A 48 19.88 -27.83 8.83
CA ARG A 48 19.32 -28.19 7.52
C ARG A 48 18.06 -29.06 7.64
N ARG A 49 17.98 -29.93 8.66
CA ARG A 49 16.78 -30.73 8.92
C ARG A 49 15.64 -29.87 9.47
N PHE A 50 15.92 -28.92 10.36
CA PHE A 50 14.93 -27.95 10.81
C PHE A 50 14.44 -27.06 9.67
N GLU A 51 15.35 -26.58 8.81
CA GLU A 51 15.00 -25.81 7.61
C GLU A 51 14.08 -26.62 6.68
N ALA A 52 14.42 -27.89 6.42
CA ALA A 52 13.59 -28.78 5.61
C ALA A 52 12.20 -29.03 6.23
N LEU A 53 12.11 -29.15 7.56
CA LEU A 53 10.81 -29.29 8.24
C LEU A 53 10.01 -27.99 8.14
N ASN A 54 10.64 -26.86 8.45
CA ASN A 54 10.01 -25.54 8.43
C ASN A 54 9.51 -25.17 7.02
N ALA A 55 10.26 -25.54 5.97
CA ALA A 55 9.84 -25.36 4.57
C ALA A 55 8.53 -26.10 4.22
N ILE A 56 8.17 -27.14 4.97
CA ILE A 56 6.90 -27.88 4.80
C ILE A 56 5.84 -27.34 5.76
N VAL A 57 6.21 -27.15 7.04
CA VAL A 57 5.25 -26.85 8.11
C VAL A 57 4.82 -25.39 8.11
N TRP A 58 5.72 -24.44 7.86
CA TRP A 58 5.37 -23.02 7.94
C TRP A 58 4.36 -22.58 6.88
N PRO A 59 4.48 -22.95 5.60
CA PRO A 59 3.44 -22.64 4.61
C PRO A 59 2.08 -23.21 5.02
N ALA A 60 2.06 -24.47 5.47
CA ALA A 60 0.81 -25.12 5.90
C ALA A 60 0.17 -24.43 7.12
N ILE A 61 0.95 -23.95 8.09
CA ILE A 61 0.40 -23.17 9.22
C ILE A 61 -0.10 -21.81 8.74
N ALA A 62 0.62 -21.15 7.84
CA ALA A 62 0.19 -19.86 7.31
C ALA A 62 -1.17 -19.98 6.58
N ASP A 63 -1.34 -21.01 5.76
CA ASP A 63 -2.62 -21.29 5.09
C ASP A 63 -3.74 -21.57 6.09
N MET A 64 -3.46 -22.29 7.18
CA MET A 64 -4.43 -22.51 8.26
C MET A 64 -4.82 -21.21 8.98
N VAL A 65 -3.85 -20.33 9.22
CA VAL A 65 -4.07 -19.02 9.85
C VAL A 65 -4.91 -18.13 8.94
N ASP A 66 -4.65 -18.12 7.64
CA ASP A 66 -5.44 -17.35 6.66
C ASP A 66 -6.87 -17.90 6.53
N ALA A 67 -7.04 -19.22 6.51
CA ALA A 67 -8.36 -19.86 6.54
C ALA A 67 -9.15 -19.51 7.81
N GLU A 68 -8.50 -19.52 8.98
CA GLU A 68 -9.16 -19.20 10.24
C GLU A 68 -9.52 -17.71 10.34
N LYS A 69 -8.64 -16.81 9.87
CA LYS A 69 -8.96 -15.37 9.74
C LYS A 69 -10.20 -15.15 8.88
N LYS A 70 -10.27 -15.82 7.72
CA LYS A 70 -11.44 -15.77 6.82
C LYS A 70 -12.70 -16.26 7.53
N ARG A 71 -12.64 -17.43 8.19
CA ARG A 71 -13.75 -18.02 8.93
C ARG A 71 -14.27 -17.09 10.03
N LEU A 72 -13.38 -16.53 10.86
CA LEU A 72 -13.74 -15.60 11.93
C LEU A 72 -14.42 -14.33 11.40
N LYS A 73 -14.01 -13.84 10.23
CA LYS A 73 -14.63 -12.69 9.59
C LYS A 73 -16.01 -13.03 9.02
N GLU A 74 -16.12 -14.10 8.24
CA GLU A 74 -17.32 -14.44 7.48
C GLU A 74 -18.43 -15.04 8.34
N GLU A 75 -18.09 -15.93 9.27
CA GLU A 75 -19.06 -16.66 10.07
C GLU A 75 -19.40 -15.93 11.39
N GLU A 76 -18.42 -15.24 11.97
CA GLU A 76 -18.55 -14.63 13.30
C GLU A 76 -18.51 -13.10 13.28
N GLY A 77 -18.19 -12.48 12.14
CA GLY A 77 -18.19 -11.02 11.99
C GLY A 77 -17.06 -10.31 12.75
N HIS A 78 -15.97 -11.02 13.10
CA HIS A 78 -14.84 -10.39 13.79
C HIS A 78 -14.05 -9.51 12.82
N ASN A 79 -13.93 -8.22 13.16
CA ASN A 79 -13.14 -7.26 12.39
C ASN A 79 -11.66 -7.21 12.82
N VAL A 80 -11.31 -7.81 13.97
CA VAL A 80 -9.94 -7.86 14.50
C VAL A 80 -9.62 -9.29 14.93
N VAL A 81 -8.49 -9.81 14.44
CA VAL A 81 -7.98 -11.14 14.81
C VAL A 81 -6.54 -11.02 15.32
N ILE A 82 -6.26 -11.58 16.50
CA ILE A 82 -4.91 -11.58 17.08
C ILE A 82 -4.23 -12.93 16.78
N VAL A 83 -3.16 -12.89 16.00
CA VAL A 83 -2.34 -14.07 15.70
C VAL A 83 -1.12 -14.11 16.64
N GLU A 84 -1.14 -15.03 17.59
CA GLU A 84 0.03 -15.29 18.45
C GLU A 84 0.99 -16.26 17.76
N ALA A 85 2.21 -15.80 17.44
CA ALA A 85 3.24 -16.67 16.87
C ALA A 85 4.64 -16.35 17.39
N ALA A 86 5.29 -17.36 17.99
CA ALA A 86 6.64 -17.24 18.54
C ALA A 86 7.74 -17.04 17.49
N VAL A 87 7.47 -17.44 16.23
CA VAL A 87 8.40 -17.38 15.08
C VAL A 87 7.88 -16.47 13.95
N LEU A 88 6.99 -15.53 14.27
CA LEU A 88 6.30 -14.69 13.27
C LEU A 88 7.27 -13.99 12.32
N ILE A 89 8.36 -13.44 12.86
CA ILE A 89 9.38 -12.72 12.10
C ILE A 89 10.29 -13.68 11.33
N GLU A 90 10.74 -14.76 11.97
CA GLU A 90 11.64 -15.76 11.39
C GLU A 90 10.98 -16.49 10.21
N ALA A 91 9.67 -16.67 10.27
CA ALA A 91 8.87 -17.25 9.19
C ALA A 91 8.46 -16.23 8.12
N ASN A 92 8.86 -14.96 8.26
CA ASN A 92 8.43 -13.82 7.42
C ASN A 92 6.90 -13.66 7.33
N TRP A 93 6.19 -14.01 8.41
CA TRP A 93 4.74 -13.86 8.52
C TRP A 93 4.32 -12.45 8.95
N ASP A 94 5.26 -11.57 9.32
CA ASP A 94 5.00 -10.13 9.49
C ASP A 94 4.34 -9.51 8.27
N ARG A 95 4.65 -10.03 7.08
CA ARG A 95 4.04 -9.61 5.81
C ARG A 95 2.58 -10.04 5.63
N ARG A 96 2.07 -10.89 6.53
CA ARG A 96 0.68 -11.40 6.54
C ARG A 96 -0.16 -10.79 7.66
N MET A 97 0.38 -9.79 8.36
CA MET A 97 -0.24 -9.12 9.49
C MET A 97 -0.30 -7.62 9.22
N ASP A 98 -1.40 -7.00 9.62
CA ASP A 98 -1.68 -5.58 9.45
C ASP A 98 -0.82 -4.75 10.40
N GLU A 99 -0.63 -5.29 11.61
CA GLU A 99 0.17 -4.69 12.66
C GLU A 99 0.90 -5.78 13.45
N VAL A 100 2.17 -5.53 13.77
CA VAL A 100 3.03 -6.48 14.51
C VAL A 100 3.28 -5.91 15.88
N TRP A 101 2.73 -6.60 16.89
CA TRP A 101 2.85 -6.24 18.29
C TRP A 101 3.93 -7.09 18.95
N LEU A 102 5.05 -6.47 19.30
CA LEU A 102 6.16 -7.13 19.95
C LEU A 102 6.16 -6.87 21.45
N VAL A 103 5.95 -7.93 22.23
CA VAL A 103 6.12 -7.89 23.69
C VAL A 103 7.59 -8.12 24.03
N VAL A 104 8.24 -7.13 24.64
CA VAL A 104 9.65 -7.19 25.05
C VAL A 104 9.78 -7.14 26.56
N THR A 105 10.78 -7.82 27.11
CA THR A 105 11.16 -7.74 28.52
C THR A 105 12.68 -7.64 28.64
N SER A 106 13.15 -7.16 29.78
CA SER A 106 14.57 -7.13 30.13
C SER A 106 15.11 -8.54 30.36
N GLU A 107 16.41 -8.74 30.15
CA GLU A 107 17.03 -10.05 30.36
C GLU A 107 16.92 -10.51 31.82
N ALA A 108 17.04 -9.59 32.78
CA ALA A 108 16.89 -9.87 34.20
C ALA A 108 15.50 -10.44 34.53
N VAL A 109 14.43 -9.79 34.05
CA VAL A 109 13.05 -10.22 34.27
C VAL A 109 12.75 -11.53 33.52
N ALA A 110 13.24 -11.68 32.28
CA ALA A 110 13.08 -12.94 31.54
C ALA A 110 13.71 -14.12 32.27
N LYS A 111 14.93 -13.94 32.80
CA LYS A 111 15.67 -14.95 33.54
C LYS A 111 14.93 -15.35 34.82
N GLU A 112 14.50 -14.37 35.62
CA GLU A 112 13.75 -14.61 36.85
C GLU A 112 12.46 -15.40 36.57
N ARG A 113 11.67 -14.96 35.59
CA ARG A 113 10.41 -15.63 35.22
C ARG A 113 10.63 -17.05 34.69
N LEU A 114 11.68 -17.27 33.90
CA LEU A 114 12.00 -18.58 33.34
C LEU A 114 12.47 -19.56 34.44
N MET A 115 13.29 -19.11 35.38
CA MET A 115 13.69 -19.90 36.54
C MET A 115 12.50 -20.24 37.43
N ALA A 116 11.67 -19.26 37.78
CA ALA A 116 10.52 -19.46 38.67
C ALA A 116 9.47 -20.41 38.05
N ARG A 117 9.18 -20.27 36.76
CA ARG A 117 8.14 -21.08 36.08
C ARG A 117 8.59 -22.52 35.82
N ASN A 118 9.85 -22.72 35.44
CA ASN A 118 10.31 -24.01 34.92
C ASN A 118 11.27 -24.74 35.88
N GLY A 119 11.69 -24.12 36.98
CA GLY A 119 12.61 -24.71 37.95
C GLY A 119 14.03 -24.91 37.41
N PHE A 120 14.42 -24.18 36.36
CA PHE A 120 15.75 -24.30 35.77
C PHE A 120 16.82 -23.66 36.63
N SER A 121 18.03 -24.22 36.59
CA SER A 121 19.21 -23.54 37.13
C SER A 121 19.51 -22.28 36.31
N GLU A 122 20.26 -21.36 36.90
CA GLU A 122 20.74 -20.16 36.22
C GLU A 122 21.52 -20.48 34.95
N GLU A 123 22.37 -21.52 34.97
CA GLU A 123 23.17 -21.93 33.82
C GLU A 123 22.30 -22.44 32.65
N GLU A 124 21.29 -23.28 32.95
CA GLU A 124 20.35 -23.80 31.95
C GLU A 124 19.48 -22.68 31.36
N THR A 125 19.09 -21.72 32.20
CA THR A 125 18.32 -20.53 31.80
C THR A 125 19.10 -19.67 30.81
N LEU A 126 20.37 -19.38 31.10
CA LEU A 126 21.24 -18.59 30.21
C LEU A 126 21.50 -19.28 28.86
N LYS A 127 21.67 -20.60 28.84
CA LYS A 127 21.82 -21.37 27.58
C LYS A 127 20.58 -21.21 26.69
N ARG A 128 19.38 -21.28 27.27
CA ARG A 128 18.12 -21.13 26.54
C ARG A 128 17.88 -19.70 26.05
N MET A 129 18.25 -18.70 26.84
CA MET A 129 18.16 -17.30 26.42
C MET A 129 19.08 -16.98 25.25
N LYS A 130 20.31 -17.50 25.24
CA LYS A 130 21.26 -17.33 24.12
C LYS A 130 20.80 -17.98 22.81
N ALA A 131 19.95 -19.00 22.88
CA ALA A 131 19.41 -19.68 21.71
C ALA A 131 18.32 -18.86 20.97
N ASN A 132 17.93 -17.68 21.47
CA ASN A 132 16.95 -16.79 20.85
C ASN A 132 17.54 -15.40 20.51
N PRO A 133 18.45 -15.30 19.52
CA PRO A 133 19.21 -14.08 19.23
C PRO A 133 18.45 -13.00 18.45
N ALA A 134 17.24 -13.26 17.94
CA ALA A 134 16.54 -12.41 16.96
C ALA A 134 15.91 -11.11 17.52
N LYS A 135 16.33 -10.62 18.69
CA LYS A 135 15.67 -9.48 19.37
C LYS A 135 15.74 -8.19 18.57
N ALA A 136 16.88 -7.91 17.94
CA ALA A 136 17.07 -6.69 17.14
C ALA A 136 16.24 -6.71 15.85
N GLU A 137 16.18 -7.85 15.16
CA GLU A 137 15.37 -8.01 13.94
C GLU A 137 13.88 -7.87 14.24
N ARG A 138 13.41 -8.50 15.32
CA ARG A 138 12.02 -8.38 15.77
C ARG A 138 11.63 -6.95 16.10
N LEU A 139 12.51 -6.20 16.77
CA LEU A 139 12.28 -4.78 17.07
C LEU A 139 12.20 -3.93 15.80
N ALA A 140 13.04 -4.20 14.80
CA ALA A 140 13.07 -3.44 13.55
C ALA A 140 11.81 -3.64 12.69
N LYS A 141 11.11 -4.77 12.85
CA LYS A 141 9.88 -5.10 12.12
C LYS A 141 8.59 -4.90 12.94
N ALA A 142 8.70 -4.49 14.19
CA ALA A 142 7.53 -4.27 15.06
C ALA A 142 6.90 -2.90 14.79
N HIS A 143 5.57 -2.88 14.69
CA HIS A 143 4.78 -1.66 14.57
C HIS A 143 4.51 -1.08 15.97
N VAL A 144 4.23 -1.96 16.93
CA VAL A 144 4.03 -1.61 18.34
C VAL A 144 4.96 -2.44 19.20
N VAL A 145 5.67 -1.78 20.12
CA VAL A 145 6.53 -2.44 21.10
C VAL A 145 5.95 -2.24 22.50
N LEU A 146 5.59 -3.35 23.15
CA LEU A 146 5.05 -3.37 24.51
C LEU A 146 6.10 -3.85 25.49
N GLN A 147 6.47 -3.00 26.47
CA GLN A 147 7.40 -3.41 27.53
C GLN A 147 6.67 -4.16 28.65
N ASN A 148 7.10 -5.40 28.91
CA ASN A 148 6.56 -6.30 29.91
C ASN A 148 7.58 -6.58 31.03
N ASN A 149 8.11 -5.53 31.64
CA ASN A 149 8.94 -5.66 32.85
C ASN A 149 8.09 -5.69 34.13
N GLY A 150 6.86 -5.17 34.05
CA GLY A 150 5.94 -4.94 35.15
C GLY A 150 5.00 -6.10 35.49
N THR A 151 3.93 -5.79 36.20
CA THR A 151 2.87 -6.76 36.57
C THR A 151 1.87 -6.98 35.42
N PRO A 152 1.03 -8.04 35.48
CA PRO A 152 -0.07 -8.22 34.54
C PRO A 152 -1.05 -7.04 34.49
N GLU A 153 -1.28 -6.35 35.61
CA GLU A 153 -2.14 -5.17 35.69
C GLU A 153 -1.54 -3.99 34.92
N GLU A 154 -0.23 -3.75 35.04
CA GLU A 154 0.46 -2.71 34.28
C GLU A 154 0.42 -3.00 32.78
N MET A 155 0.56 -4.27 32.37
CA MET A 155 0.39 -4.68 30.97
C MET A 155 -1.05 -4.45 30.50
N ARG A 156 -2.05 -4.77 31.33
CA ARG A 156 -3.46 -4.52 30.99
C ARG A 156 -3.72 -3.03 30.74
N SER A 157 -3.24 -2.14 31.62
CA SER A 157 -3.39 -0.69 31.41
C SER A 157 -2.69 -0.20 30.15
N LEU A 158 -1.53 -0.77 29.79
CA LEU A 158 -0.86 -0.46 28.52
C LEU A 158 -1.68 -0.89 27.31
N LEU A 159 -2.31 -2.06 27.36
CA LEU A 159 -3.19 -2.55 26.30
C LEU A 159 -4.46 -1.69 26.18
N GLU A 160 -5.09 -1.32 27.30
CA GLU A 160 -6.27 -0.45 27.32
C GLU A 160 -5.99 0.94 26.71
N LEU A 161 -4.75 1.43 26.81
CA LEU A 161 -4.33 2.67 26.14
C LEU A 161 -4.11 2.49 24.63
N ARG A 162 -3.56 1.35 24.20
CA ARG A 162 -3.16 1.11 22.80
C ARG A 162 -4.29 0.56 21.94
N TRP A 163 -5.22 -0.18 22.53
CA TRP A 163 -6.32 -0.83 21.82
C TRP A 163 -7.22 0.14 21.05
N PRO A 164 -7.70 1.27 21.63
CA PRO A 164 -8.55 2.21 20.90
C PRO A 164 -7.85 2.84 19.69
N GLN A 165 -6.55 3.14 19.80
CA GLN A 165 -5.76 3.72 18.71
C GLN A 165 -5.67 2.77 17.51
N MET A 166 -5.63 1.46 17.77
CA MET A 166 -5.62 0.43 16.73
C MET A 166 -6.99 0.29 16.07
N MET A 167 -8.07 0.30 16.86
CA MET A 167 -9.45 0.26 16.34
C MET A 167 -9.76 1.45 15.43
N GLU A 168 -9.33 2.66 15.80
CA GLU A 168 -9.54 3.87 14.99
C GLU A 168 -8.87 3.77 13.61
N ARG A 169 -7.67 3.17 13.52
CA ARG A 169 -6.99 2.95 12.24
C ARG A 169 -7.70 1.93 11.34
N ALA A 170 -8.52 1.05 11.91
CA ALA A 170 -9.23 0.02 11.17
C ALA A 170 -10.54 0.51 10.51
N GLU A 171 -11.07 1.69 10.89
CA GLU A 171 -12.42 2.14 10.49
C GLU A 171 -12.46 3.39 9.56
N VAL A 172 -11.32 3.93 9.10
CA VAL A 172 -11.25 5.25 8.45
C VAL A 172 -11.82 5.30 7.02
N THR A 173 -12.72 6.26 6.74
CA THR A 173 -13.26 6.57 5.39
C THR A 173 -12.42 7.61 4.63
N LEU A 174 -12.52 7.68 3.30
CA LEU A 174 -11.76 8.67 2.49
C LEU A 174 -12.04 10.13 2.88
N ALA A 175 -13.24 10.44 3.39
CA ALA A 175 -13.61 11.79 3.82
C ALA A 175 -12.93 12.22 5.13
N GLU A 176 -12.60 11.27 6.00
CA GLU A 176 -11.93 11.51 7.28
C GLU A 176 -10.41 11.67 7.12
N LEU A 177 -9.88 11.46 5.92
CA LEU A 177 -8.46 11.56 5.59
C LEU A 177 -8.04 12.94 5.07
N HIS A 178 -8.84 13.99 5.32
CA HIS A 178 -8.48 15.35 4.89
C HIS A 178 -7.08 15.70 5.41
N GLY A 179 -6.17 16.00 4.47
CA GLY A 179 -4.79 16.37 4.78
C GLY A 179 -3.89 15.21 5.22
N ALA A 180 -4.39 13.97 5.22
CA ALA A 180 -3.60 12.78 5.54
C ALA A 180 -2.49 12.53 4.49
N PRO A 181 -1.36 11.91 4.90
CA PRO A 181 -0.33 11.47 3.98
C PRO A 181 -0.86 10.57 2.86
N LEU A 182 -0.30 10.70 1.66
CA LEU A 182 -0.70 9.90 0.48
C LEU A 182 -0.68 8.38 0.74
N ALA A 183 0.28 7.89 1.51
CA ALA A 183 0.39 6.47 1.86
C ALA A 183 -0.82 5.98 2.69
N GLU A 184 -1.33 6.83 3.59
CA GLU A 184 -2.48 6.52 4.43
C GLU A 184 -3.77 6.54 3.59
N ARG A 185 -3.90 7.51 2.68
CA ARG A 185 -5.00 7.54 1.70
C ARG A 185 -5.05 6.31 0.83
N TRP A 186 -3.89 5.92 0.29
CA TRP A 186 -3.77 4.72 -0.52
C TRP A 186 -4.17 3.45 0.25
N ARG A 187 -3.68 3.32 1.50
CA ARG A 187 -4.05 2.19 2.37
C ARG A 187 -5.54 2.15 2.63
N ALA A 188 -6.14 3.27 3.02
CA ALA A 188 -7.57 3.35 3.27
C ALA A 188 -8.39 2.99 2.02
N LEU A 189 -8.03 3.53 0.86
CA LEU A 189 -8.67 3.21 -0.43
C LEU A 189 -8.65 1.70 -0.74
N CYS A 190 -7.50 1.06 -0.52
CA CYS A 190 -7.34 -0.39 -0.73
C CYS A 190 -8.19 -1.21 0.24
N ASN A 191 -8.20 -0.82 1.52
CA ASN A 191 -8.85 -1.57 2.59
C ASN A 191 -10.39 -1.47 2.48
N THR A 192 -10.92 -0.26 2.33
CA THR A 192 -12.36 0.00 2.44
C THR A 192 -13.10 -0.24 1.14
N HIS A 193 -12.55 0.24 0.01
CA HIS A 193 -13.28 0.31 -1.26
C HIS A 193 -12.92 -0.84 -2.20
N LEU A 194 -11.65 -1.20 -2.29
CA LEU A 194 -11.28 -2.34 -3.09
C LEU A 194 -11.65 -3.64 -2.37
N GLY A 195 -11.67 -3.69 -1.04
CA GLY A 195 -11.94 -4.94 -0.33
C GLY A 195 -10.76 -5.91 -0.38
N LEU A 196 -9.56 -5.40 -0.68
CA LEU A 196 -8.31 -6.14 -0.46
C LEU A 196 -8.13 -6.49 1.03
N GLY A 197 -8.87 -5.80 1.92
CA GLY A 197 -8.57 -5.78 3.34
C GLY A 197 -7.11 -5.39 3.54
N ASP A 198 -6.54 -5.74 4.67
CA ASP A 198 -5.11 -5.64 4.88
C ASP A 198 -4.31 -6.78 4.20
N SER A 199 -4.77 -7.31 3.06
CA SER A 199 -3.90 -8.13 2.20
C SER A 199 -2.76 -7.23 1.68
N ALA A 200 -1.71 -7.17 2.52
CA ALA A 200 -0.69 -6.16 2.52
C ALA A 200 0.28 -6.26 1.34
N PHE A 201 0.16 -7.28 0.48
CA PHE A 201 1.11 -7.47 -0.62
C PHE A 201 0.77 -6.58 -1.82
N VAL A 202 -0.45 -6.68 -2.37
CA VAL A 202 -0.84 -5.87 -3.55
C VAL A 202 -0.85 -4.39 -3.19
N ALA A 203 -1.49 -4.00 -2.09
CA ALA A 203 -1.55 -2.61 -1.66
C ALA A 203 -0.17 -2.01 -1.37
N SER A 204 0.71 -2.71 -0.62
CA SER A 204 2.04 -2.17 -0.31
C SER A 204 2.99 -2.18 -1.51
N ASP A 205 2.92 -3.21 -2.36
CA ASP A 205 3.75 -3.25 -3.57
C ASP A 205 3.36 -2.13 -4.52
N TRP A 206 2.07 -1.93 -4.76
CA TRP A 206 1.61 -0.84 -5.62
C TRP A 206 1.85 0.54 -4.99
N TRP A 207 1.77 0.69 -3.67
CA TRP A 207 2.23 1.93 -3.02
C TRP A 207 3.70 2.21 -3.33
N ARG A 208 4.57 1.20 -3.24
CA ARG A 208 6.00 1.32 -3.59
C ARG A 208 6.15 1.71 -5.06
N VAL A 209 5.42 1.07 -5.98
CA VAL A 209 5.47 1.45 -7.41
C VAL A 209 5.02 2.90 -7.59
N ILE A 210 3.89 3.31 -7.03
CA ILE A 210 3.35 4.68 -7.14
C ILE A 210 4.37 5.67 -6.59
N HIS A 211 4.89 5.43 -5.38
CA HIS A 211 5.88 6.27 -4.74
C HIS A 211 7.14 6.42 -5.61
N ASP A 212 7.70 5.31 -6.09
CA ASP A 212 8.96 5.30 -6.82
C ASP A 212 8.82 6.00 -8.18
N ARG A 213 7.72 5.74 -8.92
CA ARG A 213 7.43 6.42 -10.19
C ARG A 213 7.30 7.92 -10.00
N HIS A 214 6.53 8.37 -9.01
CA HIS A 214 6.35 9.80 -8.73
C HIS A 214 7.55 10.44 -8.01
N SER A 215 8.60 9.67 -7.73
CA SER A 215 9.88 10.16 -7.18
C SER A 215 11.03 10.11 -8.18
N GLU A 216 10.76 9.76 -9.46
CA GLU A 216 11.80 9.74 -10.49
C GLU A 216 12.44 11.13 -10.66
N PRO A 217 13.79 11.24 -10.75
CA PRO A 217 14.47 12.52 -10.68
C PRO A 217 14.12 13.54 -11.77
N HIS A 218 13.62 13.08 -12.92
CA HIS A 218 13.22 13.96 -14.02
C HIS A 218 11.86 14.63 -13.80
N ARG A 219 11.04 14.16 -12.85
CA ARG A 219 9.70 14.69 -12.55
C ARG A 219 9.77 15.85 -11.57
N THR A 220 9.88 17.07 -12.09
CA THR A 220 9.95 18.27 -11.24
C THR A 220 8.57 18.85 -10.91
N TYR A 221 7.56 18.58 -11.73
CA TYR A 221 6.15 18.89 -11.46
C TYR A 221 5.31 17.62 -11.24
N HIS A 222 5.35 16.65 -12.16
CA HIS A 222 4.48 15.46 -12.15
C HIS A 222 4.95 14.39 -11.13
N ASN A 223 5.03 14.80 -9.86
CA ASN A 223 5.59 14.05 -8.73
C ASN A 223 4.60 13.97 -7.55
N LEU A 224 5.06 13.44 -6.40
CA LEU A 224 4.23 13.30 -5.21
C LEU A 224 3.62 14.62 -4.70
N GLN A 225 4.20 15.78 -5.01
CA GLN A 225 3.64 17.07 -4.63
C GLN A 225 2.43 17.45 -5.51
N HIS A 226 2.43 17.06 -6.79
CA HIS A 226 1.25 17.19 -7.66
C HIS A 226 0.09 16.35 -7.14
N LEU A 227 0.34 15.08 -6.79
CA LEU A 227 -0.69 14.23 -6.18
C LEU A 227 -1.27 14.87 -4.90
N LYS A 228 -0.43 15.44 -4.03
CA LYS A 228 -0.91 16.17 -2.84
C LYS A 228 -1.78 17.38 -3.20
N ALA A 229 -1.42 18.12 -4.24
CA ALA A 229 -2.22 19.26 -4.70
C ALA A 229 -3.59 18.81 -5.23
N MET A 230 -3.65 17.70 -5.98
CA MET A 230 -4.92 17.13 -6.42
C MET A 230 -5.76 16.65 -5.23
N PHE A 231 -5.15 15.96 -4.26
CA PHE A 231 -5.87 15.50 -3.06
C PHE A 231 -6.37 16.63 -2.16
N TYR A 232 -5.72 17.81 -2.18
CA TYR A 232 -6.25 19.00 -1.52
C TYR A 232 -7.61 19.42 -2.12
N TYR A 233 -7.74 19.45 -3.45
CA TYR A 233 -9.02 19.75 -4.11
C TYR A 233 -10.01 18.60 -4.04
N PHE A 234 -9.53 17.35 -4.03
CA PHE A 234 -10.35 16.19 -3.75
C PHE A 234 -11.06 16.32 -2.41
N ASP A 235 -10.35 16.68 -1.35
CA ASP A 235 -10.94 16.84 0.00
C ASP A 235 -12.02 17.93 0.02
N GLU A 236 -11.79 19.04 -0.69
CA GLU A 236 -12.74 20.15 -0.78
C GLU A 236 -14.02 19.78 -1.55
N LEU A 237 -13.89 18.88 -2.54
CA LEU A 237 -14.99 18.48 -3.44
C LEU A 237 -15.56 17.10 -3.12
N ILE A 238 -15.05 16.38 -2.10
CA ILE A 238 -15.40 14.98 -1.88
C ILE A 238 -16.91 14.76 -1.68
N GLY A 239 -17.61 15.75 -1.10
CA GLY A 239 -19.07 15.72 -0.92
C GLY A 239 -19.87 15.89 -2.21
N GLU A 240 -19.25 16.35 -3.30
CA GLU A 240 -19.84 16.48 -4.63
C GLU A 240 -19.58 15.25 -5.51
N LEU A 241 -18.66 14.36 -5.10
CA LEU A 241 -18.29 13.17 -5.87
C LEU A 241 -19.27 12.03 -5.64
N VAL A 242 -19.67 11.36 -6.73
CA VAL A 242 -20.55 10.19 -6.69
C VAL A 242 -19.75 8.92 -6.38
N ARG A 243 -18.56 8.79 -6.98
CA ARG A 243 -17.63 7.66 -6.82
C ARG A 243 -16.24 8.17 -6.40
N PRO A 244 -16.09 8.77 -5.20
CA PRO A 244 -14.83 9.37 -4.74
C PRO A 244 -13.65 8.38 -4.75
N GLU A 245 -13.91 7.09 -4.52
CA GLU A 245 -12.90 6.04 -4.58
C GLU A 245 -12.31 5.85 -5.98
N LEU A 246 -13.13 5.97 -7.03
CA LEU A 246 -12.66 5.87 -8.42
C LEU A 246 -11.86 7.10 -8.82
N VAL A 247 -12.26 8.27 -8.34
CA VAL A 247 -11.53 9.53 -8.56
C VAL A 247 -10.17 9.46 -7.87
N ALA A 248 -10.11 8.95 -6.63
CA ALA A 248 -8.85 8.74 -5.92
C ALA A 248 -7.92 7.77 -6.68
N LEU A 249 -8.44 6.68 -7.25
CA LEU A 249 -7.67 5.77 -8.10
C LEU A 249 -7.15 6.50 -9.35
N ALA A 250 -7.98 7.29 -10.03
CA ALA A 250 -7.55 8.06 -11.19
C ALA A 250 -6.43 9.06 -10.83
N ILE A 251 -6.54 9.74 -9.69
CA ILE A 251 -5.48 10.64 -9.18
C ILE A 251 -4.15 9.90 -9.02
N PHE A 252 -4.15 8.74 -8.36
CA PHE A 252 -2.90 7.99 -8.15
C PHE A 252 -2.25 7.46 -9.44
N PHE A 253 -3.04 7.22 -10.49
CA PHE A 253 -2.57 6.53 -11.69
C PHE A 253 -2.43 7.39 -12.95
N HIS A 254 -3.03 8.59 -13.05
CA HIS A 254 -3.06 9.33 -14.32
C HIS A 254 -1.67 9.63 -14.91
N ASP A 255 -0.71 10.01 -14.07
CA ASP A 255 0.69 10.26 -14.44
C ASP A 255 1.64 9.14 -13.98
N MET A 256 1.13 7.93 -13.78
CA MET A 256 1.95 6.79 -13.35
C MET A 256 3.15 6.55 -14.27
N ILE A 257 2.95 6.70 -15.58
CA ILE A 257 4.00 6.77 -16.59
C ILE A 257 4.12 8.21 -17.07
N TYR A 258 5.32 8.78 -16.98
CA TYR A 258 5.60 10.12 -17.47
C TYR A 258 7.02 10.19 -18.04
N ASP A 259 7.09 10.33 -19.35
CA ASP A 259 8.31 10.57 -20.10
C ASP A 259 8.02 11.69 -21.11
N PRO A 260 8.53 12.91 -20.92
CA PRO A 260 8.20 14.05 -21.78
C PRO A 260 8.80 13.92 -23.19
N THR A 261 9.64 12.90 -23.45
CA THR A 261 10.17 12.58 -24.77
C THR A 261 9.27 11.64 -25.57
N LYS A 262 8.24 11.05 -24.94
CA LYS A 262 7.34 10.07 -25.54
C LYS A 262 5.92 10.58 -25.62
N LYS A 263 5.17 10.01 -26.57
CA LYS A 263 3.72 10.16 -26.68
C LYS A 263 3.03 8.95 -26.06
N GLY A 264 1.80 9.11 -25.60
CA GLY A 264 0.97 8.03 -25.09
C GLY A 264 1.25 7.64 -23.63
N ASN A 265 1.79 8.58 -22.85
CA ASN A 265 2.02 8.39 -21.41
C ASN A 265 0.72 8.01 -20.69
N GLU A 266 -0.40 8.63 -21.07
CA GLU A 266 -1.72 8.42 -20.49
C GLU A 266 -2.23 7.00 -20.75
N ALA A 267 -2.07 6.51 -21.99
CA ALA A 267 -2.42 5.15 -22.35
C ALA A 267 -1.54 4.12 -21.63
N ASP A 268 -0.27 4.43 -21.39
CA ASP A 268 0.64 3.55 -20.65
C ASP A 268 0.37 3.59 -19.13
N SER A 269 0.00 4.75 -18.57
CA SER A 269 -0.52 4.91 -17.21
C SER A 269 -1.80 4.10 -17.00
N ALA A 270 -2.72 4.14 -17.97
CA ALA A 270 -3.94 3.33 -17.94
C ALA A 270 -3.61 1.82 -17.96
N LYS A 271 -2.61 1.38 -18.72
CA LYS A 271 -2.16 -0.03 -18.70
C LYS A 271 -1.55 -0.42 -17.35
N GLU A 272 -0.81 0.47 -16.67
CA GLU A 272 -0.34 0.20 -15.31
C GLU A 272 -1.51 0.04 -14.34
N PHE A 273 -2.54 0.88 -14.47
CA PHE A 273 -3.77 0.72 -13.69
C PHE A 273 -4.47 -0.62 -13.97
N GLN A 274 -4.55 -1.07 -15.22
CA GLN A 274 -5.11 -2.38 -15.55
C GLN A 274 -4.30 -3.54 -14.96
N LYS A 275 -2.96 -3.41 -14.88
CA LYS A 275 -2.11 -4.39 -14.18
C LYS A 275 -2.45 -4.44 -12.70
N PHE A 276 -2.62 -3.28 -12.07
CA PHE A 276 -3.08 -3.19 -10.69
C PHE A 276 -4.43 -3.90 -10.51
N CYS A 277 -5.43 -3.61 -11.34
CA CYS A 277 -6.72 -4.30 -11.29
C CYS A 277 -6.61 -5.82 -11.48
N CYS A 278 -5.72 -6.28 -12.37
CA CYS A 278 -5.45 -7.71 -12.52
C CYS A 278 -4.90 -8.34 -11.22
N ASP A 279 -3.99 -7.67 -10.54
CA ASP A 279 -3.43 -8.15 -9.27
C ASP A 279 -4.47 -8.14 -8.15
N VAL A 280 -5.32 -7.10 -8.09
CA VAL A 280 -6.46 -6.99 -7.17
C VAL A 280 -7.41 -8.18 -7.34
N ARG A 281 -7.82 -8.48 -8.57
CA ARG A 281 -8.75 -9.59 -8.85
C ARG A 281 -8.15 -10.96 -8.54
N ARG A 282 -6.84 -11.14 -8.73
CA ARG A 282 -6.16 -12.39 -8.36
C ARG A 282 -6.18 -12.64 -6.85
N GLU A 283 -6.15 -11.57 -6.07
CA GLU A 283 -6.18 -11.60 -4.62
C GLU A 283 -7.61 -11.82 -4.07
N GLN A 284 -8.61 -11.18 -4.66
CA GLN A 284 -9.99 -11.14 -4.14
C GLN A 284 -10.90 -12.31 -4.52
N ARG A 285 -10.35 -13.50 -4.80
CA ARG A 285 -10.95 -14.66 -5.50
C ARG A 285 -12.47 -14.93 -5.42
N ASP A 286 -13.20 -14.46 -4.39
CA ASP A 286 -14.65 -14.66 -4.20
C ASP A 286 -15.50 -13.40 -3.89
N ASP A 287 -14.93 -12.20 -3.63
CA ASP A 287 -15.69 -10.97 -3.24
C ASP A 287 -15.16 -9.73 -4.00
N ASN A 288 -15.24 -9.77 -5.34
CA ASN A 288 -14.72 -8.69 -6.17
C ASN A 288 -15.60 -7.44 -6.06
N LYS A 289 -15.24 -6.53 -5.15
CA LYS A 289 -15.93 -5.24 -4.97
C LYS A 289 -15.64 -4.24 -6.08
N PHE A 290 -14.63 -4.52 -6.91
CA PHE A 290 -14.21 -3.66 -8.02
C PHE A 290 -14.58 -4.28 -9.37
N SER A 291 -15.59 -3.73 -10.05
CA SER A 291 -16.13 -4.32 -11.28
C SER A 291 -15.30 -4.01 -12.52
N ASP A 292 -15.49 -4.78 -13.60
CA ASP A 292 -14.95 -4.44 -14.94
C ASP A 292 -15.39 -3.05 -15.42
N ALA A 293 -16.59 -2.63 -15.01
CA ALA A 293 -17.12 -1.31 -15.35
C ALA A 293 -16.37 -0.20 -14.58
N ASP A 294 -16.03 -0.42 -13.32
CA ASP A 294 -15.22 0.51 -12.53
C ASP A 294 -13.80 0.64 -13.11
N GLU A 295 -13.17 -0.49 -13.50
CA GLU A 295 -11.88 -0.49 -14.20
C GLU A 295 -11.98 0.33 -15.48
N GLY A 296 -12.97 0.03 -16.33
CA GLY A 296 -13.17 0.73 -17.60
C GLY A 296 -13.39 2.24 -17.43
N LEU A 297 -14.07 2.65 -16.35
CA LEU A 297 -14.32 4.06 -16.06
C LEU A 297 -13.04 4.79 -15.66
N VAL A 298 -12.23 4.22 -14.75
CA VAL A 298 -10.96 4.84 -14.35
C VAL A 298 -9.95 4.86 -15.52
N VAL A 299 -9.88 3.79 -16.31
CA VAL A 299 -9.09 3.76 -17.56
C VAL A 299 -9.52 4.88 -18.50
N LYS A 300 -10.83 5.09 -18.68
CA LYS A 300 -11.34 6.19 -19.48
C LYS A 300 -10.88 7.54 -18.91
N TRP A 301 -11.04 7.76 -17.62
CA TRP A 301 -10.65 9.02 -16.96
C TRP A 301 -9.15 9.32 -17.08
N ILE A 302 -8.29 8.32 -16.88
CA ILE A 302 -6.84 8.48 -17.09
C ILE A 302 -6.56 8.88 -18.54
N ASN A 303 -7.15 8.20 -19.53
CA ASN A 303 -6.93 8.58 -20.93
C ASN A 303 -7.45 9.98 -21.27
N ARG A 304 -8.46 10.50 -20.55
CA ARG A 304 -8.99 11.86 -20.75
C ARG A 304 -8.00 12.96 -20.39
N THR A 305 -6.97 12.69 -19.59
CA THR A 305 -5.91 13.67 -19.32
C THR A 305 -5.02 13.94 -20.54
N ALA A 306 -5.10 13.17 -21.62
CA ALA A 306 -4.34 13.47 -22.84
C ALA A 306 -4.82 14.75 -23.53
N HIS A 307 -6.10 15.12 -23.33
CA HIS A 307 -6.71 16.25 -24.02
C HIS A 307 -7.49 17.19 -23.10
N HIS A 308 -7.61 16.88 -21.80
CA HIS A 308 -8.32 17.56 -20.71
C HIS A 308 -9.61 18.28 -21.08
N MET A 309 -9.49 19.37 -21.83
CA MET A 309 -10.52 20.34 -22.20
C MET A 309 -11.32 20.00 -23.45
N THR A 310 -10.83 19.12 -24.33
CA THR A 310 -11.58 18.80 -25.56
C THR A 310 -12.63 17.71 -25.29
N PRO A 311 -13.83 17.83 -25.90
CA PRO A 311 -14.76 16.70 -25.97
C PRO A 311 -14.08 15.47 -26.59
N ASP A 312 -14.50 14.27 -26.18
CA ASP A 312 -14.09 13.04 -26.86
C ASP A 312 -14.60 13.03 -28.32
N GLU A 313 -14.01 12.17 -29.15
CA GLU A 313 -14.49 11.90 -30.52
C GLU A 313 -15.97 11.50 -30.54
N ASP A 314 -16.47 10.91 -29.45
CA ASP A 314 -17.86 10.48 -29.26
C ASP A 314 -18.83 11.62 -28.86
N GLY A 315 -18.32 12.83 -28.59
CA GLY A 315 -19.13 14.01 -28.27
C GLY A 315 -19.76 14.01 -26.88
N GLU A 316 -19.36 13.10 -25.98
CA GLU A 316 -19.81 13.10 -24.59
C GLU A 316 -19.36 14.36 -23.84
N LYS A 317 -20.30 14.99 -23.12
CA LYS A 317 -20.01 16.13 -22.26
C LYS A 317 -19.23 15.69 -21.04
N THR A 318 -18.14 16.39 -20.75
CA THR A 318 -17.41 16.26 -19.48
C THR A 318 -18.28 16.79 -18.33
N THR A 319 -18.71 15.90 -17.43
CA THR A 319 -19.60 16.21 -16.28
C THR A 319 -19.31 15.30 -15.09
N GLY A 320 -19.83 15.66 -13.90
CA GLY A 320 -19.76 14.82 -12.70
C GLY A 320 -18.32 14.58 -12.24
N ASP A 321 -18.04 13.37 -11.76
CA ASP A 321 -16.73 13.00 -11.21
C ASP A 321 -15.56 13.24 -12.18
N LEU A 322 -15.75 13.01 -13.48
CA LEU A 322 -14.73 13.30 -14.50
C LEU A 322 -14.42 14.80 -14.59
N ALA A 323 -15.44 15.65 -14.51
CA ALA A 323 -15.25 17.10 -14.50
C ALA A 323 -14.46 17.54 -13.27
N CYS A 324 -14.78 17.00 -12.10
CA CYS A 324 -14.04 17.27 -10.86
C CYS A 324 -12.59 16.81 -10.97
N PHE A 325 -12.34 15.60 -11.45
CA PHE A 325 -10.99 15.04 -11.63
C PHE A 325 -10.12 15.89 -12.57
N LEU A 326 -10.64 16.28 -13.74
CA LEU A 326 -9.90 17.11 -14.70
C LEU A 326 -9.65 18.52 -14.16
N ASP A 327 -10.59 19.09 -13.41
CA ASP A 327 -10.39 20.39 -12.75
C ASP A 327 -9.31 20.31 -11.66
N MET A 328 -9.22 19.20 -10.92
CA MET A 328 -8.17 18.97 -9.91
C MET A 328 -6.78 18.92 -10.56
N ASP A 329 -6.66 18.26 -11.71
CA ASP A 329 -5.40 18.15 -12.45
C ASP A 329 -4.93 19.51 -12.99
N LEU A 330 -5.86 20.30 -13.55
CA LEU A 330 -5.60 21.65 -14.06
C LEU A 330 -5.61 22.74 -12.98
N SER A 331 -5.78 22.38 -11.71
CA SER A 331 -5.91 23.35 -10.61
C SER A 331 -4.67 24.22 -10.42
N VAL A 332 -3.50 23.75 -10.88
CA VAL A 332 -2.24 24.51 -10.85
C VAL A 332 -2.33 25.82 -11.64
N LEU A 333 -3.13 25.84 -12.70
CA LEU A 333 -3.24 27.00 -13.59
C LEU A 333 -3.78 28.21 -12.83
N GLY A 334 -4.73 28.02 -11.90
CA GLY A 334 -5.36 29.07 -11.11
C GLY A 334 -4.71 29.36 -9.75
N GLN A 335 -3.52 28.81 -9.48
CA GLN A 335 -2.80 29.09 -8.23
C GLN A 335 -2.33 30.56 -8.16
N PRO A 336 -2.03 31.08 -6.97
CA PRO A 336 -1.34 32.37 -6.83
C PRO A 336 -0.11 32.47 -7.75
N ALA A 337 0.07 33.63 -8.39
CA ALA A 337 1.09 33.83 -9.42
C ALA A 337 2.51 33.33 -9.06
N PRO A 338 3.02 33.46 -7.82
CA PRO A 338 4.32 32.89 -7.46
C PRO A 338 4.41 31.36 -7.56
N LEU A 339 3.33 30.66 -7.20
CA LEU A 339 3.23 29.20 -7.29
C LEU A 339 3.10 28.75 -8.75
N TYR A 340 2.28 29.45 -9.53
CA TYR A 340 2.18 29.20 -10.97
C TYR A 340 3.53 29.40 -11.68
N ALA A 341 4.26 30.47 -11.35
CA ALA A 341 5.59 30.72 -11.92
C ALA A 341 6.59 29.60 -11.55
N GLN A 342 6.46 28.99 -10.36
CA GLN A 342 7.24 27.81 -9.99
C GLN A 342 6.87 26.60 -10.84
N TYR A 343 5.57 26.35 -11.02
CA TYR A 343 5.07 25.32 -11.92
C TYR A 343 5.63 25.46 -13.33
N ALA A 344 5.55 26.66 -13.93
CA ALA A 344 6.07 26.90 -15.28
C ALA A 344 7.58 26.62 -15.38
N ARG A 345 8.36 26.93 -14.34
CA ARG A 345 9.80 26.56 -14.27
C ARG A 345 10.00 25.06 -14.19
N CYS A 346 9.21 24.34 -13.38
CA CYS A 346 9.26 22.88 -13.32
C CYS A 346 8.96 22.26 -14.69
N ILE A 347 7.92 22.72 -15.38
CA ILE A 347 7.63 22.26 -16.75
C ILE A 347 8.81 22.54 -17.69
N ARG A 348 9.42 23.73 -17.63
CA ARG A 348 10.63 24.01 -18.44
C ARG A 348 11.77 23.02 -18.14
N PHE A 349 11.96 22.62 -16.88
CA PHE A 349 12.94 21.61 -16.49
C PHE A 349 12.61 20.23 -17.03
N GLU A 350 11.37 19.78 -16.98
CA GLU A 350 10.97 18.48 -17.55
C GLU A 350 11.22 18.42 -19.06
N TYR A 351 11.03 19.56 -19.74
CA TYR A 351 11.31 19.72 -21.16
C TYR A 351 12.73 20.25 -21.46
N HIS A 352 13.70 20.11 -20.55
CA HIS A 352 15.07 20.62 -20.75
C HIS A 352 15.76 20.07 -22.02
N HIS A 353 15.29 18.92 -22.51
CA HIS A 353 15.76 18.27 -23.73
C HIS A 353 15.28 18.95 -25.02
N VAL A 354 14.25 19.81 -24.94
CA VAL A 354 13.73 20.61 -26.06
C VAL A 354 14.47 21.95 -26.12
N ALA A 355 14.86 22.35 -27.33
CA ALA A 355 15.49 23.64 -27.59
C ALA A 355 14.56 24.80 -27.19
N ASP A 356 15.13 25.91 -26.74
CA ASP A 356 14.36 27.02 -26.15
C ASP A 356 13.27 27.57 -27.08
N ASP A 357 13.56 27.73 -28.38
CA ASP A 357 12.61 28.29 -29.34
C ASP A 357 11.46 27.31 -29.66
N ASP A 358 11.77 26.01 -29.73
CA ASP A 358 10.78 24.96 -29.92
C ASP A 358 9.89 24.83 -28.68
N PHE A 359 10.49 24.88 -27.48
CA PHE A 359 9.75 24.87 -26.22
C PHE A 359 8.83 26.08 -26.10
N ARG A 360 9.31 27.30 -26.38
CA ARG A 360 8.47 28.52 -26.37
C ARG A 360 7.29 28.38 -27.32
N SER A 361 7.53 27.88 -28.53
CA SER A 361 6.49 27.70 -29.55
C SER A 361 5.45 26.67 -29.11
N GLY A 362 5.88 25.46 -28.71
CA GLY A 362 4.99 24.39 -28.29
C GLY A 362 4.24 24.70 -26.99
N ARG A 363 4.91 25.27 -25.99
CA ARG A 363 4.25 25.70 -24.74
C ARG A 363 3.22 26.80 -25.01
N SER A 364 3.53 27.76 -25.88
CA SER A 364 2.56 28.80 -26.27
C SER A 364 1.34 28.23 -26.97
N GLU A 365 1.50 27.18 -27.78
CA GLU A 365 0.37 26.49 -28.42
C GLU A 365 -0.55 25.85 -27.37
N VAL A 366 0.01 25.06 -26.44
CA VAL A 366 -0.75 24.46 -25.32
C VAL A 366 -1.47 25.52 -24.49
N LEU A 367 -0.80 26.61 -24.12
CA LEU A 367 -1.41 27.67 -23.33
C LEU A 367 -2.56 28.38 -24.07
N ARG A 368 -2.45 28.54 -25.39
CA ARG A 368 -3.53 29.13 -26.20
C ARG A 368 -4.75 28.21 -26.27
N THR A 369 -4.59 26.88 -26.28
CA THR A 369 -5.76 25.98 -26.28
C THR A 369 -6.63 26.22 -25.04
N PHE A 370 -6.02 26.40 -23.88
CA PHE A 370 -6.71 26.75 -22.63
C PHE A 370 -7.47 28.08 -22.70
N LEU A 371 -6.95 29.09 -23.41
CA LEU A 371 -7.66 30.36 -23.60
C LEU A 371 -8.84 30.25 -24.58
N THR A 372 -8.76 29.33 -25.54
CA THR A 372 -9.79 29.17 -26.58
C THR A 372 -10.96 28.27 -26.19
N CYS A 373 -10.82 27.43 -25.15
CA CYS A 373 -11.86 26.50 -24.72
C CYS A 373 -13.10 27.16 -24.09
N GLY A 374 -13.07 28.48 -23.88
CA GLY A 374 -14.17 29.29 -23.32
C GLY A 374 -14.33 29.14 -21.81
N ARG A 375 -14.29 27.92 -21.29
CA ARG A 375 -14.40 27.62 -19.86
C ARG A 375 -13.34 26.59 -19.44
N LEU A 376 -12.32 27.07 -18.73
CA LEU A 376 -11.14 26.26 -18.33
C LEU A 376 -11.43 25.21 -17.24
N TYR A 377 -12.38 25.47 -16.36
CA TYR A 377 -12.79 24.55 -15.30
C TYR A 377 -14.25 24.17 -15.50
N PHE A 378 -14.53 22.88 -15.54
CA PHE A 378 -15.85 22.33 -15.85
C PHE A 378 -16.86 22.59 -14.71
N THR A 379 -16.43 22.46 -13.45
CA THR A 379 -17.28 22.67 -12.27
C THR A 379 -17.45 24.15 -11.97
N ASP A 380 -18.62 24.54 -11.43
CA ASP A 380 -18.89 25.93 -11.04
C ASP A 380 -18.01 26.36 -9.86
N ALA A 381 -17.74 25.45 -8.93
CA ALA A 381 -16.87 25.67 -7.78
C ALA A 381 -15.44 26.03 -8.19
N MET A 382 -14.80 25.20 -9.03
CA MET A 382 -13.43 25.44 -9.48
C MET A 382 -13.34 26.63 -10.43
N HIS A 383 -14.31 26.79 -11.33
CA HIS A 383 -14.34 27.95 -12.23
C HIS A 383 -14.39 29.27 -11.47
N SER A 384 -15.27 29.37 -10.48
CA SER A 384 -15.42 30.58 -9.66
C SER A 384 -14.17 30.85 -8.81
N ARG A 385 -13.52 29.79 -8.31
CA ARG A 385 -12.35 29.89 -7.42
C ARG A 385 -11.04 30.19 -8.16
N LEU A 386 -10.83 29.58 -9.32
CA LEU A 386 -9.53 29.51 -9.99
C LEU A 386 -9.50 30.14 -11.38
N GLY A 387 -10.66 30.34 -12.03
CA GLY A 387 -10.74 30.70 -13.45
C GLY A 387 -10.06 32.04 -13.79
N SER A 388 -10.32 33.09 -13.01
CA SER A 388 -9.73 34.42 -13.27
C SER A 388 -8.22 34.44 -13.06
N HIS A 389 -7.72 33.77 -12.02
CA HIS A 389 -6.29 33.60 -11.79
C HIS A 389 -5.64 32.80 -12.91
N ALA A 390 -6.29 31.72 -13.37
CA ALA A 390 -5.76 30.91 -14.44
C ALA A 390 -5.60 31.69 -15.75
N LEU A 391 -6.61 32.48 -16.14
CA LEU A 391 -6.51 33.36 -17.31
C LEU A 391 -5.37 34.38 -17.18
N SER A 392 -5.22 34.99 -16.00
CA SER A 392 -4.15 35.95 -15.72
C SER A 392 -2.77 35.30 -15.82
N ASN A 393 -2.59 34.15 -15.18
CA ASN A 393 -1.35 33.38 -15.15
C ASN A 393 -0.93 32.92 -16.56
N ILE A 394 -1.86 32.34 -17.32
CA ILE A 394 -1.62 31.87 -18.69
C ILE A 394 -1.23 33.03 -19.61
N THR A 395 -1.94 34.17 -19.51
CA THR A 395 -1.64 35.37 -20.30
C THR A 395 -0.27 35.96 -19.95
N ALA A 396 0.09 35.95 -18.66
CA ALA A 396 1.40 36.37 -18.20
C ALA A 396 2.52 35.46 -18.72
N GLU A 397 2.36 34.12 -18.65
CA GLU A 397 3.36 33.18 -19.18
C GLU A 397 3.54 33.37 -20.69
N LEU A 398 2.44 33.46 -21.45
CA LEU A 398 2.48 33.70 -22.90
C LEU A 398 3.29 34.96 -23.26
N SER A 399 3.19 36.02 -22.45
CA SER A 399 3.95 37.26 -22.66
C SER A 399 5.45 37.06 -22.49
N THR A 400 5.87 36.13 -21.62
CA THR A 400 7.29 35.78 -21.40
C THR A 400 7.85 34.78 -22.42
N LEU A 401 6.97 34.03 -23.08
CA LEU A 401 7.34 33.08 -24.14
C LEU A 401 7.42 33.73 -25.52
N ALA A 402 6.92 34.97 -25.67
CA ALA A 402 7.04 35.72 -26.90
C ALA A 402 8.51 35.90 -27.30
N PRO A 403 8.86 35.77 -28.59
CA PRO A 403 10.23 36.01 -29.03
C PRO A 403 10.63 37.46 -28.70
N PRO A 404 11.89 37.70 -28.29
CA PRO A 404 12.36 39.06 -28.03
C PRO A 404 12.16 39.93 -29.28
N GLU A 405 11.69 41.16 -29.10
CA GLU A 405 11.60 42.14 -30.19
C GLU A 405 12.99 42.28 -30.85
N LYS A 406 13.02 42.14 -32.18
CA LYS A 406 14.24 42.15 -32.99
C LYS A 406 14.91 43.51 -33.06
#